data_AF-A0A0W0EUT6-F1
#
_entry.id   AF-A0A0W0EUT6-F1
#
_cell.length_a   1.000
_cell.length_b   1.000
_cell.length_c   1.000
_cell.angle_alpha   90.00
_cell.angle_beta   90.00
_cell.angle_gamma   90.00
#
_symmetry.space_group_name_H-M   'P 1'
#
loop_
_entity.id
_entity.type
_entity.pdbx_description
1 polymer ?
#
loop_
_entity_poly.entity_id
_entity_poly.type
_entity_poly.pdbx_seq_one_letter_code
_entity_poly.pdbx_strand_id
1 'polypeptide(L)'
;MTATKNSVLLYATHEALLPEIPSLVDQLNQPNRQSTQPYNLPDVIQPAPFPTEDQIAASLDSLNDKHRSWIAQNDLDVNRAPNASLFIVADEDTLHSRTVQVVYLGSDVENHEKRYDVLRSPISAAVQVFTTIDGGQHGWDEFLYQARANGGVIPSFGSQAPPAASDQEPPRTRKTLPTKSRD
;
A
#
# COMPACT_ATOMS: atom_id res chain seq x y z
N MET A 1 13.78 -12.27 16.09
CA MET A 1 14.32 -10.96 15.65
C MET A 1 13.48 -9.87 16.28
N THR A 2 14.07 -8.74 16.65
CA THR A 2 13.34 -7.62 17.27
C THR A 2 13.13 -6.52 16.24
N ALA A 3 11.87 -6.08 16.08
CA ALA A 3 11.50 -4.92 15.29
C ALA A 3 12.38 -3.71 15.61
N THR A 4 12.94 -3.06 14.59
CA THR A 4 13.76 -1.85 14.76
C THR A 4 13.02 -0.62 14.30
N LYS A 5 13.51 0.57 14.68
CA LYS A 5 12.95 1.86 14.28
C LYS A 5 12.86 2.09 12.77
N ASN A 6 13.57 1.30 11.97
CA ASN A 6 13.58 1.38 10.51
C ASN A 6 12.72 0.31 9.84
N SER A 7 12.04 -0.53 10.64
CA SER A 7 11.27 -1.66 10.15
C SER A 7 9.85 -1.24 9.80
N VAL A 8 9.31 -1.86 8.76
CA VAL A 8 7.87 -1.94 8.52
C VAL A 8 7.36 -3.19 9.21
N LEU A 9 6.26 -3.10 9.93
CA LEU A 9 5.74 -4.22 10.71
C LEU A 9 4.71 -5.02 9.94
N LEU A 10 4.86 -6.35 9.93
CA LEU A 10 3.87 -7.32 9.51
C LEU A 10 3.13 -7.87 10.74
N TYR A 11 1.83 -7.60 10.83
CA TYR A 11 0.93 -8.22 11.80
C TYR A 11 0.23 -9.42 11.17
N ALA A 12 0.08 -10.51 11.93
CA ALA A 12 -0.67 -11.68 11.50
C ALA A 12 -1.88 -11.85 12.43
N THR A 13 -3.10 -11.80 11.88
CA THR A 13 -4.35 -11.89 12.66
C THR A 13 -4.99 -13.27 12.62
N HIS A 14 -4.43 -14.21 11.85
CA HIS A 14 -4.98 -15.55 11.72
C HIS A 14 -3.97 -16.62 12.16
N GLU A 15 -4.39 -17.56 13.01
CA GLU A 15 -3.52 -18.57 13.61
C GLU A 15 -2.86 -19.48 12.56
N ALA A 16 -3.58 -19.82 11.49
CA ALA A 16 -3.00 -20.63 10.41
C ALA A 16 -1.87 -19.93 9.63
N LEU A 17 -1.67 -18.61 9.81
CA LEU A 17 -0.52 -17.90 9.23
C LEU A 17 0.75 -18.06 10.04
N LEU A 18 0.68 -18.46 11.32
CA LEU A 18 1.85 -18.61 12.19
C LEU A 18 3.01 -19.40 11.55
N PRO A 19 2.78 -20.59 10.95
CA PRO A 19 3.85 -21.33 10.27
C PRO A 19 4.34 -20.66 8.97
N GLU A 20 3.53 -19.80 8.36
CA GLU A 20 3.82 -19.13 7.08
C GLU A 20 4.58 -17.81 7.25
N ILE A 21 4.60 -17.22 8.46
CA ILE A 21 5.24 -15.92 8.73
C ILE A 21 6.66 -15.82 8.17
N PRO A 22 7.57 -16.79 8.39
CA PRO A 22 8.92 -16.71 7.82
C PRO A 22 8.89 -16.59 6.28
N SER A 23 8.08 -17.40 5.61
CA SER A 23 7.96 -17.37 4.15
C SER A 23 7.29 -16.09 3.65
N LEU A 24 6.31 -15.55 4.38
CA LEU A 24 5.66 -14.29 4.04
C LEU A 24 6.62 -13.12 4.16
N VAL A 25 7.41 -13.07 5.23
CA VAL A 25 8.48 -12.08 5.43
C VAL A 25 9.50 -12.18 4.30
N ASP A 26 9.94 -13.39 3.95
CA ASP A 26 10.89 -13.59 2.85
C ASP A 26 10.34 -13.12 1.51
N GLN A 27 9.05 -13.37 1.24
CA GLN A 27 8.37 -12.95 0.01
C GLN A 27 8.18 -11.44 -0.08
N LEU A 28 7.77 -10.83 1.03
CA LEU A 28 7.62 -9.38 1.13
C LEU A 28 8.98 -8.71 0.94
N ASN A 29 10.05 -9.20 1.55
CA ASN A 29 11.39 -8.65 1.37
C ASN A 29 12.10 -9.10 0.08
N GLN A 30 11.44 -9.81 -0.84
CA GLN A 30 12.07 -10.08 -2.13
C GLN A 30 12.28 -8.75 -2.87
N PRO A 31 13.47 -8.49 -3.44
CA PRO A 31 13.69 -7.34 -4.29
C PRO A 31 12.68 -7.41 -5.44
N ASN A 32 11.79 -6.41 -5.50
CA ASN A 32 10.74 -6.30 -6.51
C ASN A 32 11.36 -6.58 -7.89
N ARG A 33 11.08 -7.74 -8.48
CA ARG A 33 11.69 -8.21 -9.75
C ARG A 33 11.36 -7.33 -10.98
N GLN A 34 10.70 -6.20 -10.78
CA GLN A 34 10.26 -5.26 -11.82
C GLN A 34 10.83 -3.84 -11.64
N SER A 35 11.40 -3.49 -10.49
CA SER A 35 11.94 -2.16 -10.20
C SER A 35 13.47 -2.23 -10.21
N THR A 36 14.11 -1.72 -11.25
CA THR A 36 15.56 -1.82 -11.48
C THR A 36 16.41 -0.80 -10.70
N GLN A 37 15.83 -0.05 -9.77
CA GLN A 37 16.58 0.90 -8.94
C GLN A 37 16.58 0.46 -7.47
N PRO A 38 17.75 0.50 -6.80
CA PRO A 38 17.82 0.25 -5.37
C PRO A 38 17.28 1.50 -4.69
N TYR A 39 15.99 1.52 -4.37
CA TYR A 39 15.55 2.40 -3.32
C TYR A 39 16.24 1.90 -2.05
N ASN A 40 16.97 2.78 -1.38
CA ASN A 40 17.66 2.49 -0.11
C ASN A 40 16.65 2.26 1.03
N LEU A 41 15.55 1.55 0.77
CA LEU A 41 14.75 0.97 1.81
C LEU A 41 15.61 -0.12 2.43
N PRO A 42 15.99 -0.02 3.71
CA PRO A 42 16.54 -1.17 4.39
C PRO A 42 15.47 -2.27 4.30
N ASP A 43 15.83 -3.40 3.68
CA ASP A 43 15.04 -4.63 3.52
C ASP A 43 14.57 -5.18 4.88
N VAL A 44 13.54 -4.57 5.49
CA VAL A 44 13.21 -4.89 6.88
C VAL A 44 11.71 -4.80 7.11
N ILE A 45 10.90 -5.37 6.20
CA ILE A 45 9.61 -5.89 6.67
C ILE A 45 9.96 -6.96 7.69
N GLN A 46 9.63 -6.70 8.94
CA GLN A 46 9.81 -7.64 10.02
C GLN A 46 8.45 -8.04 10.53
N PRO A 47 8.33 -9.28 11.02
CA PRO A 47 7.16 -9.58 11.83
C PRO A 47 7.12 -8.55 12.96
N ALA A 48 5.95 -7.96 13.18
CA ALA A 48 5.64 -7.37 14.47
C ALA A 48 6.05 -8.37 15.57
N PRO A 49 6.40 -7.92 16.79
CA PRO A 49 6.72 -8.84 17.89
C PRO A 49 5.73 -10.00 17.85
N PHE A 50 6.27 -11.24 17.72
CA PHE A 50 5.56 -12.43 17.23
C PHE A 50 4.09 -12.42 17.66
N PRO A 51 3.15 -12.78 16.77
CA PRO A 51 1.73 -12.72 17.05
C PRO A 51 1.43 -13.28 18.43
N THR A 52 1.12 -12.34 19.32
CA THR A 52 0.67 -12.60 20.68
C THR A 52 -0.80 -12.96 20.61
N GLU A 53 -1.36 -13.54 21.67
CA GLU A 53 -2.81 -13.76 21.74
C GLU A 53 -3.61 -12.49 21.40
N ASP A 54 -3.12 -11.32 21.82
CA ASP A 54 -3.72 -10.01 21.50
C ASP A 54 -3.64 -9.57 20.02
N GLN A 55 -2.97 -10.33 19.14
CA GLN A 55 -2.93 -10.07 17.69
C GLN A 55 -3.85 -11.00 16.91
N ILE A 56 -4.07 -12.21 17.39
CA ILE A 56 -4.93 -13.18 16.73
C ILE A 56 -6.38 -12.71 16.83
N ALA A 57 -7.10 -12.73 15.71
CA ALA A 57 -8.43 -12.16 15.54
C ALA A 57 -8.56 -10.66 15.88
N ALA A 58 -7.44 -9.93 16.03
CA ALA A 58 -7.48 -8.50 16.30
C ALA A 58 -8.08 -7.72 15.13
N SER A 59 -8.91 -6.72 15.44
CA SER A 59 -9.41 -5.78 14.45
C SER A 59 -8.31 -4.83 13.98
N LEU A 60 -8.53 -4.19 12.82
CA LEU A 60 -7.64 -3.13 12.33
C LEU A 60 -7.52 -1.95 13.30
N ASP A 61 -8.59 -1.62 14.02
CA ASP A 61 -8.56 -0.55 15.03
C ASP A 61 -7.62 -0.93 16.18
N SER A 62 -7.70 -2.17 16.68
CA SER A 62 -6.80 -2.67 17.72
C SER A 62 -5.34 -2.74 17.25
N LEU A 63 -5.12 -3.16 16.00
CA LEU A 63 -3.77 -3.16 15.41
C LEU A 63 -3.23 -1.74 15.21
N ASN A 64 -4.06 -0.78 14.80
CA ASN A 64 -3.69 0.62 14.67
C ASN A 64 -3.25 1.22 16.02
N ASP A 65 -4.01 0.98 17.10
CA ASP A 65 -3.63 1.42 18.45
C ASP A 65 -2.31 0.80 18.91
N LYS A 66 -2.13 -0.50 18.61
CA LYS A 66 -0.88 -1.22 18.91
C LYS A 66 0.30 -0.66 18.12
N HIS A 67 0.09 -0.34 16.85
CA HIS A 67 1.11 0.24 16.00
C HIS A 67 1.48 1.66 16.46
N ARG A 68 0.50 2.51 16.76
CA ARG A 68 0.72 3.85 17.34
C ARG A 68 1.45 3.80 18.68
N SER A 69 1.19 2.78 19.50
CA SER A 69 1.94 2.54 20.73
C SER A 69 3.40 2.20 20.45
N TRP A 70 3.67 1.36 19.44
CA TRP A 70 5.03 1.05 19.00
C TRP A 70 5.77 2.28 18.44
N ILE A 71 5.09 3.13 17.67
CA ILE A 71 5.62 4.43 17.18
C ILE A 71 6.07 5.29 18.37
N ALA A 72 5.19 5.46 19.37
CA ALA A 72 5.48 6.26 20.56
C ALA A 72 6.64 5.69 21.40
N GLN A 73 6.67 4.37 21.60
CA GLN A 73 7.77 3.68 22.32
C GLN A 73 9.13 3.86 21.63
N ASN A 74 9.12 4.03 20.30
CA ASN A 74 10.32 4.22 19.50
C ASN A 74 10.64 5.69 19.21
N ASP A 75 9.89 6.64 19.75
CA ASP A 75 10.08 8.08 19.49
C ASP A 75 10.11 8.39 17.99
N LEU A 76 9.15 7.81 17.26
CA LEU A 76 8.99 7.99 15.82
C LEU A 76 7.89 9.02 15.54
N ASP A 77 8.10 9.82 14.50
CA ASP A 77 7.09 10.74 13.97
C ASP A 77 6.50 10.12 12.70
N VAL A 78 5.21 9.83 12.72
CA VAL A 78 4.47 9.22 11.60
C VAL A 78 4.59 10.02 10.29
N ASN A 79 4.82 11.34 10.38
CA ASN A 79 4.94 12.23 9.22
C ASN A 79 6.39 12.39 8.73
N ARG A 80 7.37 11.92 9.50
CA ARG A 80 8.81 12.02 9.16
C ARG A 80 9.49 10.66 9.00
N ALA A 81 8.87 9.60 9.51
CA ALA A 81 9.34 8.22 9.42
C ALA A 81 8.36 7.43 8.54
N PRO A 82 8.64 7.29 7.23
CA PRO A 82 7.75 6.60 6.28
C PRO A 82 7.42 5.16 6.70
N ASN A 83 8.37 4.46 7.31
CA ASN A 83 8.20 3.10 7.81
C ASN A 83 7.30 3.00 9.06
N ALA A 84 7.09 4.11 9.78
CA ALA A 84 6.13 4.21 10.88
C ALA A 84 4.74 4.66 10.39
N SER A 85 4.68 5.28 9.20
CA SER A 85 3.41 5.72 8.59
C SER A 85 2.58 4.58 8.01
N LEU A 86 3.15 3.37 7.93
CA LEU A 86 2.56 2.23 7.25
C LEU A 86 2.84 0.92 8.01
N PHE A 87 1.87 0.02 8.01
CA PHE A 87 2.07 -1.38 8.43
C PHE A 87 1.31 -2.36 7.54
N ILE A 88 1.72 -3.62 7.58
CA ILE A 88 1.13 -4.70 6.78
C ILE A 88 0.34 -5.63 7.69
N VAL A 89 -0.81 -6.09 7.23
CA VAL A 89 -1.60 -7.12 7.91
C VAL A 89 -1.80 -8.33 6.99
N ALA A 90 -1.42 -9.50 7.51
CA ALA A 90 -1.80 -10.78 6.96
C ALA A 90 -2.98 -11.33 7.78
N ASP A 91 -4.08 -11.64 7.09
CA ASP A 91 -5.32 -12.15 7.67
C ASP A 91 -5.72 -13.47 7.00
N GLU A 92 -6.93 -13.97 7.30
CA GLU A 92 -7.43 -15.22 6.73
C GLU A 92 -7.35 -15.23 5.18
N ASP A 93 -7.73 -14.13 4.54
CA ASP A 93 -7.70 -13.99 3.08
C ASP A 93 -6.30 -14.17 2.50
N THR A 94 -5.24 -13.86 3.26
CA THR A 94 -3.85 -14.00 2.81
C THR A 94 -3.51 -15.44 2.44
N LEU A 95 -4.08 -16.43 3.13
CA LEU A 95 -3.84 -17.85 2.87
C LEU A 95 -4.35 -18.27 1.48
N HIS A 96 -5.47 -17.71 1.05
CA HIS A 96 -6.16 -18.11 -0.18
C HIS A 96 -5.79 -17.23 -1.37
N SER A 97 -5.78 -15.92 -1.16
CA SER A 97 -5.63 -14.92 -2.22
C SER A 97 -4.18 -14.49 -2.46
N ARG A 98 -3.26 -14.83 -1.56
CA ARG A 98 -1.87 -14.33 -1.56
C ARG A 98 -1.81 -12.79 -1.60
N THR A 99 -2.80 -12.15 -0.96
CA THR A 99 -2.86 -10.70 -0.76
C THR A 99 -2.71 -10.35 0.71
N VAL A 100 -2.25 -9.14 0.98
CA VAL A 100 -2.14 -8.55 2.32
C VAL A 100 -2.86 -7.21 2.34
N GLN A 101 -3.19 -6.73 3.54
CA GLN A 101 -3.62 -5.35 3.75
C GLN A 101 -2.39 -4.47 3.99
N VAL A 102 -2.34 -3.34 3.31
CA VAL A 102 -1.43 -2.23 3.57
C VAL A 102 -2.24 -1.14 4.26
N VAL A 103 -1.84 -0.79 5.48
CA VAL A 103 -2.54 0.20 6.32
C VAL A 103 -1.68 1.45 6.42
N TYR A 104 -2.25 2.60 6.10
CA TYR A 104 -1.59 3.91 6.13
C TYR A 104 -2.14 4.80 7.23
N LEU A 105 -1.25 5.53 7.90
CA LEU A 105 -1.51 6.32 9.12
C LEU A 105 -1.00 7.77 9.04
N GLY A 106 -0.52 8.23 7.89
CA GLY A 106 0.11 9.55 7.78
C GLY A 106 -0.86 10.73 7.86
N SER A 107 -0.34 11.94 7.64
CA SER A 107 -1.07 13.20 7.79
C SER A 107 -2.38 13.27 7.03
N ASP A 108 -2.45 12.63 5.85
CA ASP A 108 -3.62 12.72 4.97
C ASP A 108 -4.87 12.08 5.61
N VAL A 109 -4.66 11.11 6.51
CA VAL A 109 -5.73 10.37 7.18
C VAL A 109 -5.90 10.76 8.65
N GLU A 110 -5.09 11.68 9.18
CA GLU A 110 -5.09 12.06 10.60
C GLU A 110 -6.47 12.57 11.08
N ASN A 111 -7.21 13.23 10.19
CA ASN A 111 -8.54 13.78 10.47
C ASN A 111 -9.69 12.81 10.14
N HIS A 112 -9.41 11.60 9.63
CA HIS A 112 -10.43 10.59 9.40
C HIS A 112 -10.92 10.01 10.74
N GLU A 113 -12.17 9.55 10.79
CA GLU A 113 -12.76 8.93 11.99
C GLU A 113 -11.88 7.80 12.54
N LYS A 114 -11.37 6.95 11.64
CA LYS A 114 -10.52 5.80 11.97
C LYS A 114 -9.04 6.14 12.07
N ARG A 115 -8.62 7.30 11.54
CA ARG A 115 -7.21 7.74 11.47
C ARG A 115 -6.27 6.80 10.72
N TYR A 116 -6.83 6.01 9.82
CA TYR A 116 -6.09 5.14 8.91
C TYR A 116 -6.90 4.89 7.65
N ASP A 117 -6.20 4.59 6.56
CA ASP A 117 -6.76 4.03 5.34
C ASP A 117 -6.16 2.65 5.09
N VAL A 118 -6.91 1.81 4.38
CA VAL A 118 -6.52 0.43 4.07
C VAL A 118 -6.67 0.16 2.61
N LEU A 119 -5.71 -0.61 2.10
CA LEU A 119 -5.72 -1.09 0.74
C LEU A 119 -5.27 -2.55 0.72
N ARG A 120 -5.89 -3.38 -0.14
CA ARG A 120 -5.47 -4.77 -0.34
C ARG A 120 -4.49 -4.84 -1.52
N SER A 121 -3.41 -5.58 -1.35
CA SER A 121 -2.35 -5.69 -2.38
C SER A 121 -1.83 -7.12 -2.47
N PRO A 122 -1.50 -7.63 -3.67
CA PRO A 122 -0.70 -8.86 -3.79
C PRO A 122 0.60 -8.74 -2.99
N ILE A 123 1.03 -9.83 -2.35
CA ILE A 123 2.28 -9.85 -1.56
C ILE A 123 3.46 -9.28 -2.36
N SER A 124 3.55 -9.63 -3.65
CA SER A 124 4.62 -9.17 -4.55
C SER A 124 4.58 -7.69 -4.91
N ALA A 125 3.49 -6.98 -4.63
CA ALA A 125 3.32 -5.55 -4.94
C ALA A 125 3.17 -4.70 -3.67
N ALA A 126 2.93 -5.30 -2.51
CA ALA A 126 2.77 -4.58 -1.24
C ALA A 126 3.98 -3.68 -0.94
N VAL A 127 5.20 -4.17 -1.18
CA VAL A 127 6.45 -3.40 -0.97
C VAL A 127 6.59 -2.22 -1.92
N GLN A 128 5.98 -2.28 -3.11
CA GLN A 128 6.05 -1.19 -4.08
C GLN A 128 5.39 0.07 -3.51
N VAL A 129 4.27 -0.08 -2.81
CA VAL A 129 3.57 1.03 -2.12
C VAL A 129 4.55 1.80 -1.22
N PHE A 130 5.40 1.09 -0.47
CA PHE A 130 6.42 1.69 0.38
C PHE A 130 7.51 2.39 -0.44
N THR A 131 8.07 1.71 -1.44
CA THR A 131 9.15 2.27 -2.29
C THR A 131 8.74 3.55 -3.00
N THR A 132 7.48 3.60 -3.41
CA THR A 132 6.96 4.68 -4.22
C THR A 132 6.62 5.91 -3.38
N ILE A 133 6.08 5.71 -2.18
CA ILE A 133 5.84 6.79 -1.21
C ILE A 133 7.16 7.34 -0.68
N ASP A 134 8.08 6.47 -0.25
CA ASP A 134 9.40 6.86 0.28
C ASP A 134 10.28 7.52 -0.79
N GLY A 135 10.25 7.00 -2.02
CA GLY A 135 10.94 7.60 -3.17
C GLY A 135 10.33 8.92 -3.65
N GLY A 136 9.24 9.39 -3.02
CA GLY A 136 8.54 10.62 -3.37
C GLY A 136 7.93 10.60 -4.78
N GLN A 137 7.72 9.42 -5.35
CA GLN A 137 7.28 9.26 -6.73
C GLN A 137 5.76 9.37 -6.87
N HIS A 138 5.01 8.77 -5.94
CA HIS A 138 3.55 8.83 -5.91
C HIS A 138 3.06 8.94 -4.45
N GLY A 139 1.96 9.67 -4.24
CA GLY A 139 1.30 9.80 -2.94
C GLY A 139 0.31 8.66 -2.66
N TRP A 140 -0.11 8.51 -1.40
CA TRP A 140 -1.09 7.49 -0.98
C TRP A 140 -2.42 7.59 -1.75
N ASP A 141 -2.88 8.80 -2.05
CA ASP A 141 -4.11 9.05 -2.82
C ASP A 141 -4.10 8.43 -4.22
N GLU A 142 -2.94 8.36 -4.87
CA GLU A 142 -2.82 7.77 -6.20
C GLU A 142 -3.02 6.25 -6.16
N PHE A 143 -2.52 5.60 -5.10
CA PHE A 143 -2.76 4.19 -4.86
C PHE A 143 -4.23 3.90 -4.55
N LEU A 144 -4.89 4.74 -3.74
CA LEU A 144 -6.32 4.62 -3.49
C LEU A 144 -7.14 4.79 -4.78
N TYR A 145 -6.79 5.75 -5.63
CA TYR A 145 -7.43 5.95 -6.92
C TYR A 145 -7.27 4.72 -7.83
N GLN A 146 -6.06 4.19 -7.95
CA GLN A 146 -5.79 2.99 -8.75
C GLN A 146 -6.51 1.76 -8.19
N ALA A 147 -6.53 1.56 -6.87
CA ALA A 147 -7.25 0.45 -6.25
C ALA A 147 -8.76 0.56 -6.48
N ARG A 148 -9.36 1.75 -6.38
CA ARG A 148 -10.78 1.96 -6.70
C ARG A 148 -11.11 1.57 -8.14
N ALA A 149 -10.22 1.87 -9.09
CA ALA A 149 -10.36 1.45 -10.48
C ALA A 149 -10.22 -0.07 -10.69
N ASN A 150 -9.66 -0.80 -9.73
CA ASN A 150 -9.35 -2.23 -9.82
C ASN A 150 -10.03 -3.05 -8.71
N GLY A 151 -11.23 -2.66 -8.28
CA GLY A 151 -12.04 -3.45 -7.33
C GLY A 151 -11.49 -3.50 -5.91
N GLY A 152 -10.70 -2.49 -5.52
CA GLY A 152 -10.12 -2.37 -4.18
C GLY A 152 -8.72 -2.98 -4.03
N VAL A 153 -8.10 -3.42 -5.12
CA VAL A 153 -6.77 -4.07 -5.12
C VAL A 153 -5.79 -3.27 -6.00
N ILE A 154 -4.56 -3.05 -5.53
CA ILE A 154 -3.53 -2.46 -6.41
C ILE A 154 -3.14 -3.47 -7.50
N PRO A 155 -3.24 -3.09 -8.79
CA PRO A 155 -2.70 -3.91 -9.86
C PRO A 155 -1.18 -3.97 -9.76
N SER A 156 -0.59 -5.15 -9.97
CA SER A 156 0.87 -5.25 -10.08
C SER A 156 1.35 -4.41 -11.27
N PHE A 157 2.30 -3.49 -11.03
CA PHE A 157 2.85 -2.63 -12.08
C PHE A 157 3.44 -3.51 -13.20
N GLY A 158 2.88 -3.40 -14.41
CA GLY A 158 3.20 -4.27 -15.55
C GLY A 158 1.98 -5.00 -16.12
N SER A 159 0.89 -5.09 -15.35
CA SER A 159 -0.43 -5.22 -15.96
C SER A 159 -0.87 -3.81 -16.34
N GLN A 160 -1.05 -3.55 -17.63
CA GLN A 160 -1.66 -2.30 -18.08
C GLN A 160 -2.91 -2.06 -17.24
N ALA A 161 -2.93 -0.96 -16.47
CA ALA A 161 -4.20 -0.39 -16.08
C ALA A 161 -5.03 -0.26 -17.37
N PRO A 162 -6.33 -0.64 -17.39
CA PRO A 162 -7.15 -0.31 -18.54
C PRO A 162 -6.96 1.19 -18.77
N PRO A 163 -6.64 1.61 -20.02
CA PRO A 163 -6.33 3.00 -20.29
C PRO A 163 -7.45 3.82 -19.67
N ALA A 164 -7.08 4.78 -18.81
CA ALA A 164 -8.03 5.74 -18.27
C ALA A 164 -8.92 6.15 -19.45
N ALA A 165 -10.24 5.94 -19.30
CA ALA A 165 -11.19 6.29 -20.33
C ALA A 165 -10.84 7.72 -20.73
N SER A 166 -10.22 7.86 -21.91
CA SER A 166 -9.88 9.17 -22.41
C SER A 166 -11.21 9.89 -22.46
N ASP A 167 -11.31 11.02 -21.77
CA ASP A 167 -12.27 12.04 -22.12
C ASP A 167 -12.04 12.34 -23.61
N GLN A 168 -12.73 11.59 -24.46
CA GLN A 168 -12.89 11.91 -25.86
C GLN A 168 -13.77 13.14 -25.87
N GLU A 169 -13.15 14.30 -25.65
CA GLU A 169 -13.65 15.54 -26.18
C GLU A 169 -13.85 15.30 -27.69
N PRO A 170 -15.08 15.32 -28.22
CA PRO A 170 -15.30 15.02 -29.62
C PRO A 170 -14.57 16.07 -30.46
N PRO A 171 -13.93 15.68 -31.58
CA PRO A 171 -13.20 16.63 -32.39
C PRO A 171 -14.15 17.72 -32.88
N ARG A 172 -13.88 18.97 -32.49
CA ARG A 172 -14.54 20.15 -33.05
C ARG A 172 -14.34 20.10 -34.57
N THR A 173 -15.41 19.70 -35.27
CA THR A 173 -15.49 19.76 -36.72
C THR A 173 -15.42 21.22 -37.11
N ARG A 174 -14.25 21.65 -37.60
CA ARG A 174 -14.07 22.96 -38.22
C ARG A 174 -14.88 22.96 -39.52
N LYS A 175 -16.15 23.36 -39.44
CA LYS A 175 -16.99 23.64 -40.61
C LYS A 175 -16.32 24.76 -41.42
N THR A 176 -15.75 24.40 -42.56
CA THR A 176 -15.47 25.33 -43.66
C THR A 176 -16.81 25.82 -44.20
N LEU A 177 -17.04 27.14 -44.12
CA LEU A 177 -18.15 27.80 -44.80
C LEU A 177 -17.80 27.95 -46.29
N PRO A 178 -18.75 27.73 -47.22
CA PRO A 178 -18.54 27.97 -48.64
C PRO A 178 -18.67 29.47 -48.93
N THR A 179 -17.59 30.12 -49.36
CA THR A 179 -17.69 31.47 -49.93
C THR A 179 -18.14 31.35 -51.39
N LYS A 180 -19.38 31.75 -51.59
CA LYS A 180 -20.13 31.87 -52.84
C LYS A 180 -19.37 32.75 -53.83
N SER A 181 -19.15 32.26 -55.05
CA SER A 181 -18.87 33.12 -56.22
C SER A 181 -20.07 34.01 -56.49
N ARG A 182 -19.81 35.28 -56.80
CA ARG A 182 -20.80 36.16 -57.43
C ARG A 182 -20.08 37.15 -58.35
N ASP A 183 -20.37 36.95 -59.63
CA ASP A 183 -20.29 37.82 -60.82
C ASP A 183 -19.08 38.77 -60.99
#